data_AF-A0A968TBT7-F1
#
_entry.id   AF-A0A968TBT7-F1
#
_cell.length_a   1.000
_cell.length_b   1.000
_cell.length_c   1.000
_cell.angle_alpha   90.00
_cell.angle_beta   90.00
_cell.angle_gamma   90.00
#
_symmetry.space_group_name_H-M   'P 1'
#
loop_
_entity.id
_entity.type
_entity.pdbx_description
1 polymer ?
#
loop_
_entity_poly.entity_id
_entity_poly.type
_entity_poly.pdbx_seq_one_letter_code
_entity_poly.pdbx_strand_id
1 'polypeptide(L)' 'MALNLAKAALRSTPSEAESSEPFRFSIASCKRQALNAQLLDRFTAMFDLELTLMQSHLNYQAILNYGVIPA' A
#
# COMPACT_ATOMS: atom_id res chain seq x y z
N MET A 1 -12.82 14.13 -7.68
CA MET A 1 -13.00 12.72 -8.10
C MET A 1 -11.97 11.75 -7.51
N ALA A 2 -10.72 12.17 -7.24
CA ALA A 2 -9.65 11.30 -6.72
C ALA A 2 -9.94 10.59 -5.38
N LEU A 3 -10.67 11.24 -4.46
CA LEU A 3 -10.98 10.67 -3.14
C LEU A 3 -11.86 9.41 -3.22
N ASN A 4 -12.87 9.42 -4.10
CA ASN A 4 -13.79 8.29 -4.27
C ASN A 4 -13.06 7.09 -4.89
N LEU A 5 -12.10 7.34 -5.80
CA LEU A 5 -11.27 6.30 -6.42
C LEU A 5 -10.31 5.66 -5.40
N ALA A 6 -9.65 6.47 -4.56
CA ALA A 6 -8.78 5.97 -3.50
C ALA A 6 -9.55 5.10 -2.49
N LYS A 7 -10.76 5.53 -2.11
CA LYS A 7 -11.65 4.75 -1.22
C LYS A 7 -12.08 3.42 -1.84
N ALA A 8 -12.34 3.39 -3.15
CA ALA A 8 -12.72 2.17 -3.86
C ALA A 8 -11.57 1.17 -3.96
N ALA A 9 -10.35 1.63 -4.24
CA ALA A 9 -9.15 0.78 -4.33
C ALA A 9 -8.79 0.08 -3.00
N LEU A 10 -9.08 0.72 -1.87
CA LEU A 10 -8.87 0.14 -0.54
C LEU A 10 -9.91 -0.93 -0.18
N ARG A 11 -11.14 -0.86 -0.71
CA ARG A 11 -12.17 -1.89 -0.47
C ARG A 11 -11.94 -3.19 -1.24
N SER A 12 -11.11 -3.15 -2.29
CA SER A 12 -10.79 -4.32 -3.11
C SER A 12 -9.66 -5.18 -2.55
N THR A 13 -9.01 -4.80 -1.43
CA THR A 13 -8.03 -5.66 -0.78
C THR A 13 -8.78 -6.72 0.06
N PRO A 14 -8.41 -8.02 0.01
CA PRO A 14 -9.24 -9.11 0.56
C PRO A 14 -9.29 -9.18 2.10
N SER A 15 -8.82 -8.17 2.84
CA SER A 15 -8.52 -8.30 4.27
C SER A 15 -9.65 -7.89 5.22
N GLU A 16 -10.77 -7.35 4.74
CA GLU A 16 -11.80 -6.74 5.61
C GLU A 16 -13.18 -7.41 5.53
N ALA A 17 -13.26 -8.68 5.13
CA ALA A 17 -14.55 -9.37 5.14
C ALA A 17 -15.05 -9.75 6.56
N GLU A 18 -14.22 -9.64 7.60
CA GLU A 18 -14.56 -10.16 8.95
C GLU A 18 -14.31 -9.22 10.14
N SER A 19 -13.78 -8.01 9.95
CA SER A 19 -13.60 -7.06 11.07
C SER A 19 -14.76 -6.06 11.16
N SER A 20 -15.49 -6.12 12.28
CA SER A 20 -16.58 -5.19 12.63
C SER A 20 -16.09 -3.76 12.97
N GLU A 21 -14.85 -3.42 12.62
CA GLU A 21 -14.30 -2.07 12.85
C GLU A 21 -14.68 -1.13 11.70
N PRO A 22 -15.02 0.13 12.00
CA PRO A 22 -15.33 1.10 10.97
C PRO A 22 -14.11 1.29 10.07
N PHE A 23 -14.30 1.16 8.76
CA PHE A 23 -13.28 1.46 7.76
C PHE A 23 -12.80 2.92 7.89
N ARG A 24 -11.58 3.11 8.40
CA ARG A 24 -11.00 4.43 8.62
C ARG A 24 -10.07 4.77 7.46
N PHE A 25 -10.52 5.71 6.63
CA PHE A 25 -9.79 6.14 5.44
C PHE A 25 -8.96 7.40 5.74
N SER A 26 -7.68 7.37 5.40
CA SER A 26 -6.78 8.53 5.50
C SER A 26 -6.11 8.81 4.16
N ILE A 27 -6.34 10.02 3.62
CA ILE A 27 -5.65 10.47 2.40
C ILE A 27 -4.14 10.47 2.61
N ALA A 28 -3.67 10.85 3.81
CA ALA A 28 -2.25 10.87 4.14
C ALA A 28 -1.65 9.45 4.08
N SER A 29 -2.38 8.46 4.59
CA SER A 29 -2.01 7.05 4.55
C SER A 29 -1.95 6.51 3.13
N CYS A 30 -2.97 6.81 2.30
CA CYS A 30 -2.99 6.44 0.89
C CYS A 30 -1.83 7.06 0.09
N LYS A 31 -1.58 8.37 0.30
CA LYS A 31 -0.44 9.06 -0.33
C LYS A 31 0.90 8.47 0.11
N ARG A 32 1.04 8.07 1.38
CA ARG A 32 2.26 7.44 1.90
C ARG A 32 2.51 6.09 1.23
N GLN A 33 1.49 5.22 1.15
CA GLN A 33 1.59 3.94 0.46
C GLN A 33 2.00 4.10 -1.01
N ALA A 34 1.37 5.04 -1.72
CA ALA A 34 1.70 5.31 -3.13
C ALA A 34 3.15 5.79 -3.30
N LEU A 35 3.63 6.67 -2.42
CA LEU A 35 5.02 7.12 -2.42
C LEU A 35 5.99 5.95 -2.14
N ASN A 36 5.70 5.13 -1.12
CA ASN A 36 6.52 3.99 -0.77
C ASN A 36 6.64 2.99 -1.93
N ALA A 37 5.54 2.70 -2.63
CA ALA A 37 5.54 1.86 -3.82
C ALA A 37 6.46 2.42 -4.92
N GLN A 38 6.32 3.72 -5.23
CA GLN A 38 7.17 4.36 -6.24
C GLN A 38 8.66 4.37 -5.88
N LEU A 39 8.98 4.56 -4.60
CA LEU A 39 10.36 4.50 -4.11
C LEU A 39 10.93 3.08 -4.23
N LEU A 40 10.13 2.06 -3.92
CA LEU A 40 10.52 0.66 -4.04
C LEU A 40 10.74 0.27 -5.51
N ASP A 41 9.88 0.70 -6.42
CA ASP A 41 10.06 0.49 -7.86
C ASP A 41 11.36 1.12 -8.34
N ARG A 42 11.64 2.36 -7.91
CA ARG A 42 12.88 3.05 -8.28
C ARG A 42 14.12 2.37 -7.71
N PHE A 43 14.07 1.96 -6.45
CA PHE A 43 15.15 1.20 -5.82
C PHE A 43 15.43 -0.10 -6.58
N THR A 44 14.37 -0.85 -6.89
CA THR A 44 14.43 -2.09 -7.65
C THR A 44 15.10 -1.88 -9.02
N ALA A 45 14.67 -0.86 -9.76
CA ALA A 45 15.25 -0.53 -11.07
C ALA A 45 16.72 -0.08 -10.97
N MET A 46 17.09 0.66 -9.91
CA MET A 46 18.45 1.15 -9.71
C MET A 46 19.45 0.01 -9.42
N PHE A 47 18.98 -1.08 -8.83
CA PHE A 47 19.80 -2.23 -8.46
C PHE A 47 19.57 -3.46 -9.35
N ASP A 48 18.81 -3.31 -10.44
CA ASP A 48 18.44 -4.40 -11.36
C ASP A 48 17.86 -5.62 -10.62
N LEU A 49 17.03 -5.35 -9.60
CA LEU A 49 16.38 -6.38 -8.80
C LEU A 49 15.11 -6.87 -9.49
N GLU A 50 14.74 -8.12 -9.26
CA GLU A 50 13.49 -8.67 -9.79
C GLU A 50 12.30 -8.26 -8.89
N LEU A 51 11.45 -7.35 -9.37
CA LEU A 51 10.29 -6.84 -8.62
C LEU A 51 9.30 -7.97 -8.24
N THR A 52 9.15 -8.95 -9.11
CA THR A 52 8.32 -10.15 -8.94
C THR A 52 8.74 -10.98 -7.72
N LEU A 53 10.04 -11.12 -7.48
CA LEU A 53 10.56 -11.79 -6.28
C LEU A 53 10.32 -10.95 -5.02
N MET A 54 10.47 -9.62 -5.12
CA MET A 54 10.21 -8.72 -3.99
C MET A 54 8.74 -8.71 -3.56
N GLN A 55 7.79 -8.75 -4.50
CA GLN A 55 6.35 -8.81 -4.19
C GLN A 55 5.95 -10.07 -3.42
N SER A 56 6.69 -11.17 -3.60
CA SER A 56 6.48 -12.43 -2.88
C SER A 56 7.08 -12.43 -1.47
N HIS A 57 7.90 -11.44 -1.12
CA HIS A 57 8.56 -11.37 0.17
C HIS A 57 7.56 -11.01 1.28
N LEU A 58 7.63 -11.71 2.41
CA LEU A 58 6.81 -11.48 3.61
C LEU A 58 6.84 -10.02 4.15
N ASN A 59 7.85 -9.24 3.76
CA ASN A 59 8.07 -7.88 4.23
C ASN A 59 7.61 -6.83 3.22
N TYR A 60 7.20 -7.25 2.01
CA TYR A 60 6.75 -6.33 0.97
C TYR A 60 5.63 -5.42 1.47
N GLN A 61 4.64 -6.01 2.13
CA GLN A 61 3.51 -5.26 2.69
C GLN A 61 3.93 -4.37 3.87
N ALA A 62 4.92 -4.78 4.67
CA ALA A 62 5.46 -3.96 5.75
C ALA A 62 6.21 -2.73 5.22
N ILE A 63 6.95 -2.88 4.11
CA ILE A 63 7.65 -1.79 3.42
C ILE A 63 6.64 -0.81 2.81
N LEU A 64 5.61 -1.31 2.12
CA LEU A 64 4.55 -0.46 1.57
C LEU A 64 3.80 0.33 2.67
N ASN A 65 3.60 -0.29 3.83
CA ASN A 65 2.94 0.34 4.97
C ASN A 65 3.88 1.17 5.86
N TYR A 66 5.15 1.31 5.50
CA TYR A 66 6.09 2.06 6.33
C TYR A 66 5.66 3.52 6.53
N GLY A 67 5.55 3.94 7.78
CA GLY A 67 5.11 5.29 8.15
C GLY A 67 3.65 5.59 7.83
N VAL A 68 2.86 4.61 7.38
CA VAL A 68 1.40 4.75 7.28
C VAL A 68 0.85 4.89 8.70
N ILE A 69 0.04 5.92 8.93
CA ILE A 69 -0.64 6.10 10.21
C ILE A 69 -1.93 5.27 10.13
N PRO A 70 -2.11 4.26 11.00
CA PRO A 70 -3.39 3.57 11.10
C PRO A 70 -4.45 4.59 11.49
N ALA A 71 -5.56 4.59 10.75
CA ALA A 71 -6.58 5.62 10.87
C ALA A 71 -7.50 5.38 12.06
#